data_AF-A0A5P2X927-F1
#
_entry.id   AF-A0A5P2X927-F1
#
_cell.length_a   1.000
_cell.length_b   1.000
_cell.length_c   1.000
_cell.angle_alpha   90.00
_cell.angle_beta   90.00
_cell.angle_gamma   90.00
#
_symmetry.space_group_name_H-M   'P 1'
#
loop_
_entity.id
_entity.type
_entity.pdbx_description
1 polymer ?
#
loop_
_entity_poly.entity_id
_entity_poly.type
_entity_poly.pdbx_seq_one_letter_code
_entity_poly.pdbx_strand_id
1 'polypeptide(L)'
;MSDNTQIPERVMSVTNFLNEDSPLTAAQRTLTLDTGLAAHRTTPIETALRDIDCESEHADLPWLSAEIVVLDDKPQAYGRTTNVWLAYGAAVTEMLPVQGREALAAMREFADRYEALLDLADEIAKGDFEGDPEITRLDQEAMDRHIRAVNEGRA
;
A
#
# COMPACT_ATOMS: atom_id res chain seq x y z
N MET A 1 -16.73 46.95 -19.64
CA MET A 1 -17.11 46.52 -18.28
C MET A 1 -18.21 45.51 -18.46
N SER A 2 -17.82 44.24 -18.63
CA SER A 2 -18.76 43.14 -18.81
C SER A 2 -18.83 42.40 -17.49
N ASP A 3 -20.06 42.27 -17.03
CA ASP A 3 -20.46 41.89 -15.69
C ASP A 3 -19.91 40.52 -15.31
N ASN A 4 -19.20 40.51 -14.20
CA ASN A 4 -18.54 39.36 -13.60
C ASN A 4 -19.62 38.48 -12.97
N THR A 5 -20.26 37.62 -13.77
CA THR A 5 -21.21 36.64 -13.24
C THR A 5 -20.41 35.56 -12.53
N GLN A 6 -20.13 35.78 -11.25
CA GLN A 6 -19.65 34.78 -10.32
C GLN A 6 -20.55 33.54 -10.44
N ILE A 7 -19.99 32.47 -10.98
CA ILE A 7 -20.55 31.13 -10.83
C ILE A 7 -20.59 30.90 -9.32
N PRO A 8 -21.77 30.64 -8.72
CA PRO A 8 -21.83 30.43 -7.28
C PRO A 8 -20.97 29.22 -6.96
N GLU A 9 -19.97 29.42 -6.10
CA GLU A 9 -19.26 28.37 -5.38
C GLU A 9 -20.31 27.52 -4.67
N ARG A 10 -20.82 26.51 -5.38
CA ARG A 10 -21.36 25.33 -4.76
C ARG A 10 -20.16 24.67 -4.11
N VAL A 11 -19.82 25.13 -2.91
CA VAL A 11 -19.23 24.28 -1.89
C VAL A 11 -20.18 23.10 -1.82
N MET A 12 -19.90 22.06 -2.61
CA MET A 12 -20.54 20.76 -2.48
C MET A 12 -19.97 20.16 -1.21
N SER A 13 -20.37 20.76 -0.09
CA SER A 13 -20.38 20.10 1.18
C SER A 13 -21.27 18.88 0.95
N VAL A 14 -20.63 17.74 0.73
CA VAL A 14 -21.21 16.43 1.01
C VAL A 14 -21.34 16.38 2.54
N THR A 15 -22.15 17.28 3.10
CA THR A 15 -22.40 17.35 4.53
C THR A 15 -23.14 16.07 4.85
N ASN A 16 -22.43 15.18 5.54
CA ASN A 16 -22.97 14.05 6.27
C ASN A 16 -23.41 12.82 5.47
N PHE A 17 -22.62 12.35 4.49
CA PHE A 17 -22.63 10.91 4.18
C PHE A 17 -21.78 10.12 5.18
N LEU A 18 -21.95 10.38 6.48
CA LEU A 18 -21.06 9.89 7.52
C LEU A 18 -21.83 9.16 8.59
N ASN A 19 -21.85 7.85 8.44
CA ASN A 19 -21.95 6.94 9.57
C ASN A 19 -20.84 7.33 10.56
N GLU A 20 -21.18 7.64 11.81
CA GLU A 20 -20.18 7.96 12.85
C GLU A 20 -19.20 6.79 13.07
N ASP A 21 -19.60 5.58 12.68
CA ASP A 21 -18.79 4.35 12.73
C ASP A 21 -17.86 4.14 11.51
N SER A 22 -17.68 5.14 10.65
CA SER A 22 -16.81 5.00 9.48
C SER A 22 -15.33 4.94 9.88
N PRO A 23 -14.53 4.01 9.33
CA PRO A 23 -13.09 3.96 9.57
C PRO A 23 -12.31 5.12 8.92
N LEU A 24 -12.97 5.96 8.12
CA LEU A 24 -12.36 7.11 7.46
C LEU A 24 -12.32 8.34 8.41
N THR A 25 -11.26 9.13 8.30
CA THR A 25 -11.16 10.43 8.99
C THR A 25 -12.07 11.49 8.36
N ALA A 26 -12.26 12.63 9.03
CA ALA A 26 -13.02 13.76 8.47
C ALA A 26 -12.45 14.27 7.12
N ALA A 27 -11.12 14.32 6.98
CA ALA A 27 -10.46 14.78 5.76
C ALA A 27 -10.64 13.79 4.60
N GLN A 28 -10.53 12.48 4.88
CA GLN A 28 -10.78 11.41 3.90
C GLN A 28 -12.25 11.30 3.45
N ARG A 29 -13.13 12.08 4.08
CA ARG A 29 -14.57 12.12 3.84
C ARG A 29 -15.03 13.41 3.18
N THR A 30 -14.12 14.38 3.05
CA THR A 30 -14.42 15.72 2.55
C THR A 30 -13.80 15.90 1.18
N LEU A 31 -14.61 16.29 0.20
CA LEU A 31 -14.13 16.68 -1.11
C LEU A 31 -13.56 18.10 -1.06
N THR A 32 -12.30 18.24 -1.46
CA THR A 32 -11.59 19.51 -1.59
C THR A 32 -11.24 19.73 -3.05
N LEU A 33 -11.40 20.97 -3.54
CA LEU A 33 -11.02 21.33 -4.90
C LEU A 33 -9.49 21.32 -5.05
N ASP A 34 -9.01 20.51 -5.98
CA ASP A 34 -7.63 20.52 -6.48
C ASP A 34 -7.61 21.32 -7.79
N THR A 35 -7.06 22.53 -7.72
CA THR A 35 -6.99 23.45 -8.86
C THR A 35 -5.98 23.03 -9.92
N GLY A 36 -4.98 22.20 -9.57
CA GLY A 36 -4.01 21.67 -10.52
C GLY A 36 -4.60 20.57 -11.39
N LEU A 37 -5.50 19.77 -10.83
CA LEU A 37 -6.23 18.72 -11.56
C LEU A 37 -7.58 19.17 -12.11
N ALA A 38 -8.05 20.36 -11.73
CA ALA A 38 -9.41 20.81 -11.99
C ALA A 38 -10.45 19.76 -11.54
N ALA A 39 -10.26 19.18 -10.36
CA ALA A 39 -11.10 18.12 -9.84
C ALA A 39 -11.33 18.27 -8.34
N HIS A 40 -12.40 17.70 -7.82
CA HIS A 40 -12.59 17.58 -6.38
C HIS A 40 -12.09 16.22 -5.88
N ARG A 41 -11.32 16.21 -4.80
CA ARG A 41 -10.75 14.97 -4.25
C ARG A 41 -10.79 14.91 -2.73
N THR A 42 -10.75 13.70 -2.19
CA THR A 42 -10.57 13.48 -0.75
C THR A 42 -9.09 13.41 -0.41
N THR A 43 -8.72 13.64 0.86
CA THR A 43 -7.41 13.18 1.35
C THR A 43 -7.27 11.67 1.14
N PRO A 44 -6.12 11.15 0.67
CA PRO A 44 -5.94 9.72 0.49
C PRO A 44 -5.96 8.94 1.81
N ILE A 45 -6.40 7.69 1.73
CA ILE A 45 -5.98 6.66 2.69
C ILE A 45 -4.64 6.11 2.24
N GLU A 46 -3.74 5.81 3.17
CA GLU A 46 -2.37 5.38 2.89
C GLU A 46 -1.98 4.23 3.82
N THR A 47 -1.17 3.31 3.31
CA THR A 47 -0.44 2.37 4.15
C THR A 47 0.68 3.06 4.90
N ALA A 48 0.98 2.60 6.12
CA ALA A 48 2.15 3.06 6.86
C ALA A 48 3.47 2.61 6.21
N LEU A 49 3.45 1.46 5.51
CA LEU A 49 4.59 0.96 4.76
C LEU A 49 4.86 1.85 3.54
N ARG A 50 6.14 2.11 3.28
CA ARG A 50 6.61 2.84 2.10
C ARG A 50 7.04 1.87 1.01
N ASP A 51 7.13 2.38 -0.22
CA ASP A 51 7.47 1.55 -1.37
C ASP A 51 8.81 0.82 -1.16
N ILE A 52 8.76 -0.51 -1.15
CA ILE A 52 9.89 -1.39 -0.82
C ILE A 52 10.83 -1.55 -2.01
N ASP A 53 10.33 -1.30 -3.23
CA ASP A 53 11.04 -1.56 -4.50
C ASP A 53 11.52 -0.26 -5.18
N CYS A 54 11.42 0.89 -4.51
CA CYS A 54 11.64 2.16 -5.18
C CYS A 54 13.11 2.60 -5.21
N GLU A 55 13.56 3.07 -6.37
CA GLU A 55 14.72 3.94 -6.49
C GLU A 55 14.53 5.20 -5.61
N SER A 56 15.61 5.80 -5.12
CA SER A 56 15.58 6.81 -4.05
C SER A 56 14.61 7.99 -4.23
N GLU A 57 14.15 8.26 -5.45
CA GLU A 57 13.24 9.36 -5.78
C GLU A 57 11.77 9.12 -5.40
N HIS A 58 11.34 7.88 -5.11
CA HIS A 58 10.00 7.63 -4.57
C HIS A 58 9.95 6.78 -3.31
N ALA A 59 11.08 6.69 -2.59
CA ALA A 59 11.18 6.01 -1.31
C ALA A 59 10.21 6.56 -0.24
N ASP A 60 9.75 7.81 -0.37
CA ASP A 60 8.80 8.43 0.55
C ASP A 60 7.33 8.16 0.20
N LEU A 61 7.04 7.55 -0.96
CA LEU A 61 5.67 7.24 -1.34
C LEU A 61 5.09 6.08 -0.51
N PRO A 62 3.81 6.14 -0.14
CA PRO A 62 3.14 5.00 0.47
C PRO A 62 3.14 3.81 -0.48
N TRP A 63 3.26 2.61 0.09
CA TRP A 63 3.19 1.37 -0.68
C TRP A 63 1.85 1.23 -1.39
N LEU A 64 0.75 1.56 -0.71
CA LEU A 64 -0.58 1.71 -1.30
C LEU A 64 -1.26 2.98 -0.81
N SER A 65 -1.96 3.66 -1.72
CA SER A 65 -2.90 4.72 -1.35
C SER A 65 -4.17 4.69 -2.20
N ALA A 66 -5.26 5.24 -1.68
CA ALA A 66 -6.49 5.38 -2.45
C ALA A 66 -7.25 6.65 -2.07
N GLU A 67 -7.91 7.25 -3.05
CA GLU A 67 -8.72 8.46 -2.88
C GLU A 67 -9.93 8.48 -3.80
N ILE A 68 -10.93 9.28 -3.45
CA ILE A 68 -12.05 9.59 -4.35
C ILE A 68 -11.67 10.81 -5.16
N VAL A 69 -11.86 10.75 -6.48
CA VAL A 69 -11.71 11.88 -7.40
C VAL A 69 -13.01 12.09 -8.15
N VAL A 70 -13.51 13.32 -8.11
CA VAL A 70 -14.71 13.76 -8.83
C VAL A 70 -14.26 14.74 -9.90
N LEU A 71 -14.36 14.29 -11.15
CA LEU A 71 -14.12 15.10 -12.34
C LEU A 71 -15.42 15.85 -12.66
N ASP A 72 -15.44 17.14 -12.38
CA ASP A 72 -16.58 18.03 -12.62
C ASP A 72 -16.23 19.33 -13.36
N ASP A 73 -15.01 19.42 -13.90
CA ASP A 73 -14.52 20.51 -14.76
C ASP A 73 -14.86 20.34 -16.25
N LYS A 74 -15.21 19.13 -16.69
CA LYS A 74 -15.54 18.87 -18.10
C LYS A 74 -16.87 19.55 -18.50
N PRO A 75 -17.01 19.96 -19.78
CA PRO A 75 -18.27 20.52 -20.29
C PRO A 75 -19.46 19.61 -19.97
N GLN A 76 -20.63 20.18 -19.65
CA GLN A 76 -21.84 19.47 -19.20
C GLN A 76 -22.21 18.23 -20.03
N ALA A 77 -21.82 18.18 -21.31
CA ALA A 77 -22.04 17.05 -22.21
C ALA A 77 -21.40 15.72 -21.74
N TYR A 78 -20.35 15.76 -20.92
CA TYR A 78 -19.66 14.56 -20.43
C TYR A 78 -20.04 14.17 -19.01
N GLY A 79 -20.86 14.98 -18.32
CA GLY A 79 -21.34 14.71 -16.99
C GLY A 79 -20.25 14.73 -15.90
N ARG A 80 -20.69 14.85 -14.66
CA ARG A 80 -19.85 14.66 -13.48
C ARG A 80 -19.48 13.18 -13.38
N THR A 81 -18.20 12.86 -13.29
CA THR A 81 -17.75 11.48 -13.08
C THR A 81 -17.10 11.34 -11.71
N THR A 82 -17.48 10.30 -10.96
CA THR A 82 -16.84 9.95 -9.68
C THR A 82 -16.02 8.69 -9.89
N ASN A 83 -14.73 8.81 -9.64
CA ASN A 83 -13.74 7.76 -9.73
C ASN A 83 -13.10 7.51 -8.37
N VAL A 84 -12.50 6.33 -8.24
CA VAL A 84 -11.58 5.98 -7.18
C VAL A 84 -10.22 5.82 -7.84
N TRP A 85 -9.23 6.54 -7.33
CA TRP A 85 -7.84 6.35 -7.72
C TRP A 85 -7.18 5.45 -6.69
N LEU A 86 -6.50 4.40 -7.18
CA LEU A 86 -5.71 3.49 -6.38
C LEU A 86 -4.26 3.58 -6.86
N ALA A 87 -3.34 3.87 -5.95
CA ALA A 87 -1.92 3.95 -6.23
C ALA A 87 -1.14 2.80 -5.61
N TYR A 88 -0.09 2.38 -6.31
CA TYR A 88 0.98 1.51 -5.84
C TYR A 88 2.31 2.24 -6.08
N GLY A 89 2.92 2.77 -5.03
CA GLY A 89 4.06 3.69 -5.16
C GLY A 89 3.73 4.83 -6.13
N ALA A 90 4.50 4.94 -7.22
CA ALA A 90 4.30 5.97 -8.25
C ALA A 90 3.20 5.64 -9.29
N ALA A 91 2.75 4.38 -9.38
CA ALA A 91 1.74 3.98 -10.36
C ALA A 91 0.33 4.26 -9.84
N VAL A 92 -0.53 4.87 -10.67
CA VAL A 92 -1.93 5.17 -10.31
C VAL A 92 -2.88 4.55 -11.33
N THR A 93 -3.91 3.89 -10.82
CA THR A 93 -5.03 3.36 -11.63
C THR A 93 -6.30 4.11 -11.28
N GLU A 94 -7.02 4.55 -12.32
CA GLU A 94 -8.34 5.16 -12.20
C GLU A 94 -9.43 4.10 -12.42
N MET A 95 -10.41 4.05 -11.50
CA MET A 95 -11.50 3.08 -11.54
C MET A 95 -12.85 3.72 -11.21
N LEU A 96 -13.92 3.17 -11.77
CA LEU A 96 -15.27 3.44 -11.27
C LEU A 96 -15.47 2.78 -9.89
N PRO A 97 -16.38 3.26 -9.04
CA PRO A 97 -16.66 2.65 -7.74
C PRO A 97 -17.05 1.16 -7.81
N VAL A 98 -17.72 0.74 -8.88
CA VAL A 98 -18.06 -0.69 -9.09
C VAL A 98 -16.81 -1.54 -9.34
N GLN A 99 -15.89 -1.05 -10.19
CA GLN A 99 -14.61 -1.71 -10.46
C GLN A 99 -13.73 -1.72 -9.19
N GLY A 100 -13.76 -0.66 -8.39
CA GLY A 100 -13.09 -0.62 -7.09
C GLY A 100 -13.61 -1.69 -6.12
N ARG A 101 -14.90 -2.02 -6.15
CA ARG A 101 -15.47 -3.11 -5.33
C ARG A 101 -15.00 -4.49 -5.82
N GLU A 102 -14.92 -4.68 -7.14
CA GLU A 102 -14.38 -5.91 -7.74
C GLU A 102 -12.90 -6.09 -7.39
N ALA A 103 -12.10 -5.02 -7.53
CA ALA A 103 -10.70 -5.02 -7.12
C ALA A 103 -10.54 -5.33 -5.62
N LEU A 104 -11.35 -4.71 -4.75
CA LEU A 104 -11.32 -4.99 -3.31
C LEU A 104 -11.65 -6.45 -2.98
N ALA A 105 -12.61 -7.07 -3.69
CA ALA A 105 -12.92 -8.48 -3.51
C ALA A 105 -11.72 -9.37 -3.90
N ALA A 106 -11.10 -9.08 -5.04
CA ALA A 106 -9.91 -9.81 -5.49
C ALA A 106 -8.72 -9.62 -4.53
N MET A 107 -8.52 -8.41 -3.99
CA MET A 107 -7.47 -8.11 -3.01
C MET A 107 -7.65 -8.89 -1.71
N ARG A 108 -8.88 -9.03 -1.22
CA ARG A 108 -9.17 -9.82 -0.01
C ARG A 108 -8.84 -11.29 -0.22
N GLU A 109 -9.31 -11.87 -1.33
CA GLU A 109 -9.00 -13.26 -1.68
C GLU A 109 -7.49 -13.48 -1.89
N PHE A 110 -6.79 -12.49 -2.45
CA PHE A 110 -5.33 -12.54 -2.57
C PHE A 110 -4.66 -12.47 -1.19
N ALA A 111 -5.09 -11.58 -0.29
CA ALA A 111 -4.52 -11.42 1.04
C ALA A 111 -4.62 -12.73 1.84
N ASP A 112 -5.78 -13.40 1.82
CA ASP A 112 -5.97 -14.69 2.50
C ASP A 112 -4.98 -15.75 1.99
N ARG A 113 -4.76 -15.81 0.67
CA ARG A 113 -3.80 -16.74 0.06
C ARG A 113 -2.35 -16.34 0.32
N TYR A 114 -2.07 -15.05 0.39
CA TYR A 114 -0.74 -14.52 0.66
C TYR A 114 -0.33 -14.79 2.11
N GLU A 115 -1.24 -14.64 3.07
CA GLU A 115 -1.01 -15.02 4.47
C GLU A 115 -0.64 -16.50 4.58
N ALA A 116 -1.42 -17.39 3.95
CA ALA A 116 -1.09 -18.82 3.92
C ALA A 116 0.26 -19.14 3.25
N LEU A 117 0.65 -18.36 2.24
CA LEU A 117 1.96 -18.49 1.59
C LEU A 117 3.10 -18.04 2.52
N LEU A 118 2.90 -16.97 3.30
CA LEU A 118 3.87 -16.50 4.29
C LEU A 118 4.03 -17.51 5.43
N ASP A 119 2.94 -18.09 5.93
CA ASP A 119 3.00 -19.16 6.94
C ASP A 119 3.83 -20.35 6.44
N LEU A 120 3.63 -20.76 5.17
CA LEU A 120 4.42 -21.81 4.56
C LEU A 120 5.89 -21.41 4.41
N ALA A 121 6.17 -20.16 4.03
CA ALA A 121 7.53 -19.64 3.94
C ALA A 121 8.24 -19.65 5.29
N ASP A 122 7.55 -19.28 6.37
CA ASP A 122 8.07 -19.34 7.74
C ASP A 122 8.37 -20.77 8.18
N GLU A 123 7.51 -21.75 7.84
CA GLU A 123 7.79 -23.17 8.11
C GLU A 123 9.02 -23.68 7.35
N ILE A 124 9.19 -23.29 6.09
CA ILE A 124 10.38 -23.63 5.30
C ILE A 124 11.63 -22.98 5.92
N ALA A 125 11.54 -21.70 6.28
CA ALA A 125 12.66 -20.93 6.84
C ALA A 125 13.15 -21.50 8.19
N LYS A 126 12.28 -22.15 8.98
CA LYS A 126 12.72 -22.91 10.18
C LYS A 126 13.69 -24.04 9.81
N GLY A 127 13.41 -24.74 8.70
CA GLY A 127 14.29 -25.77 8.17
C GLY A 127 15.61 -25.23 7.61
N ASP A 128 15.63 -23.98 7.13
CA ASP A 128 16.86 -23.33 6.64
C ASP A 128 17.86 -23.02 7.77
N PHE A 129 17.38 -22.81 9.00
CA PHE A 129 18.20 -22.52 10.18
C PHE A 129 18.59 -23.75 11.00
N GLU A 130 17.94 -24.90 10.79
CA GLU A 130 18.47 -26.19 11.23
C GLU A 130 19.64 -26.56 10.33
N GLY A 131 20.79 -25.94 10.58
CA GLY A 131 22.04 -26.28 9.91
C GLY A 131 22.20 -27.79 9.86
N ASP A 132 22.50 -28.31 8.66
CA ASP A 132 22.58 -29.75 8.40
C ASP A 132 23.27 -30.45 9.58
N PRO A 133 22.57 -31.35 10.30
CA PRO A 133 23.14 -32.04 11.46
C PRO A 133 24.47 -32.73 11.14
N GLU A 134 24.67 -33.13 9.88
CA GLU A 134 25.92 -33.65 9.35
C GLU A 134 27.02 -32.58 9.35
N ILE A 135 26.72 -31.35 8.93
CA ILE A 135 27.67 -30.22 8.94
C ILE A 135 27.99 -29.81 10.37
N THR A 136 27.00 -29.70 11.27
CA THR A 136 27.25 -29.43 12.70
C THR A 136 28.12 -30.51 13.33
N ARG A 137 27.88 -31.79 13.03
CA ARG A 137 28.72 -32.91 13.48
C ARG A 137 30.15 -32.81 12.94
N LEU A 138 30.30 -32.54 11.64
CA LEU A 138 31.60 -32.45 10.98
C LEU A 138 32.44 -31.28 11.52
N ASP A 139 31.81 -30.16 11.86
CA ASP A 139 32.48 -28.99 12.44
C ASP A 139 32.93 -29.26 13.89
N GLN A 140 32.09 -29.95 14.68
CA GLN A 140 32.44 -30.42 16.01
C GLN A 140 33.65 -31.39 15.97
N GLU A 141 33.63 -32.35 15.04
CA GLU A 141 34.73 -33.31 14.84
C GLU A 141 36.02 -32.65 14.33
N ALA A 142 35.92 -31.59 13.52
CA ALA A 142 37.06 -30.80 13.09
C ALA A 142 37.67 -30.03 14.27
N MET A 143 36.83 -29.43 15.11
CA MET A 143 37.27 -28.69 16.30
C MET A 143 37.91 -29.60 17.35
N ASP A 144 37.36 -30.80 17.58
CA ASP A 144 37.94 -31.80 18.48
C ASP A 144 39.31 -32.29 18.00
N ARG A 145 39.47 -32.51 16.69
CA ARG A 145 40.78 -32.85 16.09
C ARG A 145 41.78 -31.72 16.27
N HIS A 146 41.36 -30.48 16.08
CA HIS A 146 42.23 -29.31 16.26
C HIS A 146 42.69 -29.15 17.71
N ILE A 147 41.77 -29.22 18.68
CA ILE A 147 42.09 -29.14 20.12
C ILE A 147 43.04 -30.26 20.54
N ARG A 148 42.82 -31.49 20.05
CA ARG A 148 43.70 -32.63 20.33
C ARG A 148 45.11 -32.39 19.79
N ALA A 149 45.25 -31.96 18.54
CA ALA A 149 46.55 -31.69 17.92
C ALA A 149 47.33 -30.57 18.65
N VAL A 150 46.63 -29.52 19.10
CA VAL A 150 47.24 -28.42 19.86
C VAL A 150 47.72 -28.86 21.25
N ASN A 151 46.96 -29.75 21.91
CA ASN A 151 47.32 -30.26 23.22
C ASN A 151 48.46 -31.29 23.17
N GLU A 152 48.49 -32.14 22.15
CA GLU A 152 49.57 -33.13 21.94
C GLU A 152 50.88 -32.46 21.49
N GLY A 153 50.83 -31.36 20.73
CA GLY A 153 52.01 -30.58 20.36
C GLY A 153 52.60 -29.71 21.47
N ARG A 154 51.96 -29.64 22.64
CA ARG A 154 52.41 -28.89 23.84
C ARG A 154 52.97 -29.77 24.96
N ALA A 155 52.92 -31.11 24.83
CA ALA A 155 53.52 -32.09 25.73
C ALA A 155 54.95 -32.45 25.27
#